data_AF-A0A314XLB6-F1
#
_entry.id   AF-A0A314XLB6-F1
#
_cell.length_a   1.000
_cell.length_b   1.000
_cell.length_c   1.000
_cell.angle_alpha   90.00
_cell.angle_beta   90.00
_cell.angle_gamma   90.00
#
_symmetry.space_group_name_H-M   'P 1'
#
loop_
_entity.id
_entity.type
_entity.pdbx_description
1 polymer ?
#
loop_
_entity_poly.entity_id
_entity_poly.type
_entity_poly.pdbx_seq_one_letter_code
_entity_poly.pdbx_strand_id
1 'polypeptide(L)'
;MNFTGVSGQIQFDQDKYLVHPAYEILNIGGTGSLRIGYWSNSTGLSVIAPEILYKKPFSTNTTAQLYSVIWPGETTAKPRGWVFPNNGTPLRIGVPYRVSYQDFVAKDKSPPGCCKLVALCRATQLRVVWKWKRNPEYSNLVFEVAQNNFDAAVGDVTITTNRTSPWAQGLL
;
A
#
# COMPACT_ATOMS: atom_id res chain seq x y z
N MET A 1 16.25 -29.09 -19.51
CA MET A 1 15.50 -29.11 -20.78
C MET A 1 15.74 -27.77 -21.48
N ASN A 2 16.22 -27.78 -22.72
CA ASN A 2 16.50 -26.57 -23.50
C ASN A 2 16.09 -26.82 -24.95
N PHE A 3 15.11 -26.07 -25.46
CA PHE A 3 14.64 -26.18 -26.84
C PHE A 3 14.04 -24.85 -27.31
N THR A 4 13.92 -24.68 -28.62
CA THR A 4 13.27 -23.51 -29.21
C THR A 4 11.84 -23.86 -29.59
N GLY A 5 10.87 -23.14 -29.00
CA GLY A 5 9.46 -23.24 -29.32
C GLY A 5 8.97 -22.01 -30.10
N VAL A 6 7.65 -21.93 -30.31
CA VAL A 6 7.00 -20.82 -31.02
C VAL A 6 7.16 -19.48 -30.28
N SER A 7 7.29 -19.53 -28.95
CA SER A 7 7.51 -18.39 -28.05
C SER A 7 9.00 -18.13 -27.76
N GLY A 8 9.91 -18.60 -28.62
CA GLY A 8 11.35 -18.44 -28.43
C GLY A 8 12.02 -19.57 -27.64
N GLN A 9 13.16 -19.26 -27.03
CA GLN A 9 13.97 -20.25 -26.31
C GLN A 9 13.34 -20.60 -24.96
N ILE A 10 13.06 -21.88 -24.75
CA ILE A 10 12.45 -22.41 -23.53
C ILE A 10 13.52 -23.19 -22.77
N GLN A 11 13.85 -22.70 -21.58
CA GLN A 11 14.81 -23.32 -20.67
C GLN A 11 14.27 -23.25 -19.24
N PHE A 12 14.51 -24.30 -18.46
CA PHE A 12 14.14 -24.36 -17.05
C PHE A 12 15.37 -24.53 -16.15
N ASP A 13 15.34 -23.93 -14.96
CA ASP A 13 16.36 -24.11 -13.93
C ASP A 13 16.15 -25.42 -13.13
N GLN A 14 16.92 -25.61 -12.05
CA GLN A 14 16.87 -26.81 -11.21
C GLN A 14 15.52 -26.97 -10.50
N ASP A 15 14.87 -25.85 -10.16
CA ASP A 15 13.56 -25.80 -9.49
C ASP A 15 12.39 -25.84 -10.48
N LYS A 16 12.68 -25.93 -11.78
CA LYS A 16 11.74 -25.94 -12.91
C LYS A 16 11.06 -24.59 -13.17
N TYR A 17 11.69 -23.48 -12.81
CA TYR A 17 11.27 -22.15 -13.23
C TYR A 17 11.81 -21.82 -14.62
N LEU A 18 11.03 -21.04 -15.37
CA LEU A 18 11.43 -20.60 -16.71
C LEU A 18 12.60 -19.62 -16.61
N VAL A 19 13.69 -19.94 -17.28
CA VAL A 19 14.87 -19.09 -17.41
C VAL A 19 14.57 -18.01 -18.45
N HIS A 20 14.69 -16.74 -18.05
CA HIS A 20 14.31 -15.54 -18.83
C HIS A 20 12.81 -15.41 -19.13
N PRO A 21 11.96 -15.31 -18.09
CA PRO A 21 10.53 -15.18 -18.30
C PRO A 21 10.18 -13.82 -18.93
N ALA A 22 9.18 -13.87 -19.79
CA ALA A 22 8.65 -12.73 -20.54
C ALA A 22 7.12 -12.76 -20.46
N TYR A 23 6.51 -11.60 -20.24
CA TYR A 23 5.08 -11.47 -20.04
C TYR A 23 4.51 -10.36 -20.90
N GLU A 24 3.29 -10.57 -21.40
CA GLU A 24 2.50 -9.56 -22.06
C GLU A 24 1.61 -8.86 -21.03
N ILE A 25 1.66 -7.54 -20.99
CA ILE A 25 0.83 -6.73 -20.11
C ILE A 25 -0.42 -6.31 -20.89
N LEU A 26 -1.58 -6.69 -20.39
CA LEU A 26 -2.88 -6.40 -20.98
C LEU A 26 -3.64 -5.42 -20.08
N ASN A 27 -4.26 -4.42 -20.71
CA ASN A 27 -5.33 -3.64 -20.12
C ASN A 27 -6.68 -4.29 -20.46
N ILE A 28 -7.58 -4.44 -19.49
CA ILE A 28 -8.91 -5.02 -19.71
C ILE A 28 -9.94 -3.95 -19.38
N GLY A 29 -10.82 -3.65 -20.33
CA GLY A 29 -11.85 -2.63 -20.17
C GLY A 29 -13.02 -2.82 -21.13
N GLY A 30 -14.24 -2.56 -20.65
CA GLY A 30 -15.46 -2.76 -21.43
C GLY A 30 -15.61 -4.22 -21.87
N THR A 31 -15.62 -4.44 -23.19
CA THR A 31 -15.78 -5.77 -23.83
C THR A 31 -14.48 -6.36 -24.38
N GLY A 32 -13.32 -5.71 -24.18
CA GLY A 32 -12.06 -6.09 -24.84
C GLY A 32 -10.81 -6.03 -23.96
N SER A 33 -9.71 -6.52 -24.52
CA SER A 33 -8.37 -6.39 -23.94
C SER A 33 -7.42 -5.69 -24.92
N LEU A 34 -6.53 -4.87 -24.39
CA LEU A 34 -5.54 -4.09 -25.14
C LEU A 34 -4.15 -4.38 -24.59
N ARG A 35 -3.22 -4.85 -25.43
CA ARG A 35 -1.81 -4.97 -25.01
C ARG A 35 -1.21 -3.58 -24.78
N ILE A 36 -0.65 -3.40 -23.59
CA ILE A 36 0.10 -2.19 -23.20
C ILE A 36 1.60 -2.31 -23.51
N GLY A 37 2.14 -3.53 -23.43
CA GLY A 37 3.54 -3.82 -23.71
C GLY A 37 3.94 -5.19 -23.16
N TYR A 38 5.24 -5.36 -22.96
CA TYR A 38 5.88 -6.55 -22.43
C TYR A 38 6.70 -6.21 -21.19
N TRP A 39 6.81 -7.18 -20.28
CA TRP A 39 7.76 -7.13 -19.18
C TRP A 39 8.68 -8.34 -19.25
N SER A 40 9.97 -8.11 -19.05
CA SER A 40 10.95 -9.16 -18.83
C SER A 40 11.96 -8.73 -17.77
N ASN A 41 12.64 -9.70 -17.15
CA ASN A 41 13.63 -9.40 -16.13
C ASN A 41 14.86 -8.62 -16.67
N SER A 42 15.18 -8.77 -17.96
CA SER A 42 16.34 -8.13 -18.58
C SER A 42 16.04 -6.71 -19.08
N THR A 43 14.81 -6.46 -19.55
CA THR A 43 14.44 -5.20 -20.22
C THR A 43 13.51 -4.33 -19.42
N GLY A 44 12.93 -4.85 -18.32
CA GLY A 44 11.81 -4.22 -17.65
C GLY A 44 10.62 -4.05 -18.59
N LEU A 45 9.91 -2.93 -18.46
CA LEU A 45 8.75 -2.58 -19.29
C LEU A 45 9.19 -2.05 -20.66
N SER A 46 8.70 -2.68 -21.73
CA SER A 46 9.00 -2.30 -23.11
C SER A 46 7.82 -2.58 -24.04
N VAL A 47 7.70 -1.83 -25.13
CA VAL A 47 6.75 -2.17 -26.22
C VAL A 47 7.33 -3.22 -27.18
N ILE A 48 8.65 -3.46 -27.12
CA ILE A 48 9.35 -4.40 -27.99
C ILE A 48 9.29 -5.79 -27.36
N ALA A 49 8.92 -6.79 -28.15
CA ALA A 49 8.87 -8.17 -27.70
C ALA A 49 10.26 -8.65 -27.23
N PRO A 50 10.35 -9.30 -26.06
CA PRO A 50 11.63 -9.66 -25.45
C PRO A 50 12.43 -10.69 -26.26
N GLU A 51 11.78 -11.50 -27.11
CA GLU A 51 12.44 -12.45 -28.03
C GLU A 51 13.41 -11.77 -29.02
N ILE A 52 13.15 -10.51 -29.37
CA ILE A 52 14.01 -9.69 -30.24
C ILE A 52 15.20 -9.12 -29.43
N LEU A 53 14.98 -8.86 -28.14
CA LEU A 53 15.95 -8.19 -27.27
C LEU A 53 17.04 -9.14 -26.74
N TYR A 54 16.77 -10.44 -26.65
CA TYR A 54 17.80 -11.44 -26.29
C TYR A 54 18.84 -11.70 -27.41
N LYS A 55 18.63 -11.18 -28.62
CA LYS A 55 19.52 -11.41 -29.78
C LYS A 55 20.55 -10.29 -30.04
N LYS A 56 20.53 -9.19 -29.29
CA LYS A 56 21.42 -8.03 -29.51
C LYS A 56 21.82 -7.39 -28.17
N PRO A 57 23.08 -6.93 -28.00
CA PRO A 57 23.45 -6.16 -26.81
C PRO A 57 22.61 -4.88 -26.72
N PHE A 58 21.92 -4.72 -25.59
CA PHE A 58 20.96 -3.66 -25.35
C PHE A 58 21.65 -2.31 -25.12
N SER A 59 21.31 -1.31 -25.92
CA SER A 59 21.54 0.10 -25.59
C SER A 59 20.37 0.59 -24.74
N THR A 60 20.65 1.06 -23.52
CA THR A 60 19.69 1.44 -22.47
C THR A 60 18.78 2.64 -22.76
N ASN A 61 18.57 3.00 -24.02
CA ASN A 61 17.78 4.16 -24.43
C ASN A 61 16.56 3.77 -25.28
N THR A 62 15.65 2.98 -24.72
CA THR A 62 14.28 2.94 -25.25
C THR A 62 13.35 3.58 -24.24
N THR A 63 13.21 4.90 -24.37
CA THR A 63 12.07 5.69 -23.85
C THR A 63 10.78 5.31 -24.58
N ALA A 64 10.56 4.02 -24.84
CA ALA A 64 9.38 3.54 -25.52
C ALA A 64 8.21 3.70 -24.54
N GLN A 65 7.43 4.76 -24.77
CA GLN A 65 6.20 5.00 -24.05
C GLN A 65 5.29 3.79 -24.29
N LEU A 66 4.94 3.10 -23.21
CA LEU A 66 3.91 2.05 -23.21
C LEU A 66 2.64 2.59 -23.87
N TYR A 67 1.84 1.71 -24.48
CA TYR A 67 0.54 2.14 -25.00
C TYR A 67 -0.34 2.71 -23.88
N SER A 68 -1.25 3.62 -24.24
CA SER A 68 -2.10 4.29 -23.27
C SER A 68 -2.91 3.31 -22.43
N VAL A 69 -2.90 3.51 -21.11
CA VAL A 69 -3.68 2.73 -20.15
C VAL A 69 -5.00 3.44 -19.87
N ILE A 70 -6.11 2.71 -19.99
CA ILE A 70 -7.44 3.14 -19.57
C ILE A 70 -7.65 2.60 -18.16
N TRP A 71 -7.79 3.50 -17.20
CA TRP A 71 -8.07 3.19 -15.81
C TRP A 71 -9.58 3.05 -15.56
N PRO A 72 -9.98 2.37 -14.48
CA PRO A 72 -11.39 2.31 -14.07
C PRO A 72 -12.01 3.71 -14.01
N GLY A 73 -13.23 3.85 -14.56
CA GLY A 73 -13.87 5.16 -14.78
C GLY A 73 -13.59 5.78 -16.16
N GLU A 74 -13.12 4.97 -17.11
CA GLU A 74 -12.92 5.36 -18.53
C GLU A 74 -11.96 6.55 -18.73
N THR A 75 -10.91 6.62 -17.90
CA THR A 75 -9.93 7.72 -17.96
C THR A 75 -8.54 7.24 -18.34
N THR A 76 -7.83 8.01 -19.16
CA THR A 76 -6.41 7.81 -19.46
C THR A 76 -5.49 8.54 -18.47
N ALA A 77 -6.06 9.39 -17.61
CA ALA A 77 -5.31 10.06 -16.57
C ALA A 77 -4.86 9.04 -15.53
N LYS A 78 -3.54 8.95 -15.31
CA LYS A 78 -2.97 8.04 -14.30
C LYS A 78 -3.53 8.39 -12.92
N PRO A 79 -4.18 7.46 -12.21
CA PRO A 79 -4.72 7.72 -10.90
C PRO A 79 -3.56 8.02 -9.95
N ARG A 80 -3.84 8.90 -8.99
CA ARG A 80 -2.85 9.38 -8.03
C ARG A 80 -2.38 8.30 -7.04
N GLY A 81 -3.09 7.17 -6.98
CA GLY A 81 -2.81 6.04 -6.08
C GLY A 81 -3.55 6.18 -4.75
N TRP A 82 -2.94 5.71 -3.66
CA TRP A 82 -3.49 5.81 -2.32
C TRP A 82 -3.55 7.28 -1.85
N VAL A 83 -4.75 7.83 -1.75
CA VAL A 83 -5.00 9.20 -1.30
C VAL A 83 -6.02 9.22 -0.18
N PHE A 84 -5.87 10.13 0.78
CA PHE A 84 -6.90 10.37 1.78
C PHE A 84 -8.13 10.96 1.08
N PRO A 85 -9.31 10.35 1.20
CA PRO A 85 -10.51 10.90 0.59
C PRO A 85 -10.90 12.20 1.30
N ASN A 86 -11.02 13.30 0.55
CA ASN A 86 -11.41 14.61 1.08
C ASN A 86 -12.81 14.58 1.75
N ASN A 87 -13.68 13.66 1.32
CA ASN A 87 -14.99 13.36 1.92
C ASN A 87 -15.04 11.96 2.56
N GLY A 88 -13.90 11.46 3.02
CA GLY A 88 -13.77 10.14 3.63
C GLY A 88 -14.49 9.98 4.98
N THR A 89 -14.66 8.72 5.38
CA THR A 89 -15.04 8.38 6.75
C THR A 89 -14.04 9.00 7.73
N PRO A 90 -14.50 9.71 8.78
CA PRO A 90 -13.60 10.29 9.76
C PRO A 90 -12.70 9.25 10.42
N LEU A 91 -11.45 9.62 10.68
CA LEU A 91 -10.50 8.78 11.39
C LEU A 91 -10.97 8.54 12.83
N ARG A 92 -11.10 7.29 13.24
CA ARG A 92 -11.49 6.86 14.58
C ARG A 92 -10.24 6.69 15.43
N ILE A 93 -9.98 7.62 16.35
CA ILE A 93 -8.80 7.59 17.21
C ILE A 93 -9.17 7.13 18.61
N GLY A 94 -8.55 6.03 19.05
CA GLY A 94 -8.67 5.52 20.42
C GLY A 94 -7.73 6.25 21.38
N VAL A 95 -8.25 6.76 22.49
CA VAL A 95 -7.46 7.50 23.49
C VAL A 95 -7.73 6.97 24.91
N PRO A 96 -6.71 6.58 25.68
CA PRO A 96 -6.88 6.23 27.08
C PRO A 96 -7.21 7.46 27.93
N TYR A 97 -8.15 7.33 28.88
CA TYR A 97 -8.50 8.41 29.83
C TYR A 97 -7.37 8.73 30.82
N ARG A 98 -6.57 7.73 31.18
CA ARG A 98 -5.42 7.89 32.06
C ARG A 98 -4.19 7.92 31.19
N VAL A 99 -3.72 9.12 30.88
CA VAL A 99 -2.37 9.31 30.39
C VAL A 99 -1.51 9.89 31.50
N SER A 100 -0.26 9.47 31.56
CA SER A 100 0.72 10.00 32.50
C SER A 100 1.16 11.43 32.12
N TYR A 101 0.99 11.80 30.84
CA TYR A 101 1.41 13.06 30.25
C TYR A 101 0.21 13.88 29.76
N GLN A 102 -0.46 14.57 30.68
CA GLN A 102 -1.68 15.36 30.39
C GLN A 102 -1.42 16.61 29.55
N ASP A 103 -0.19 17.13 29.55
CA ASP A 103 0.18 18.27 28.68
C ASP A 103 0.07 17.94 27.20
N PHE A 104 0.24 16.66 26.88
CA PHE A 104 0.21 16.13 25.53
C PHE A 104 -1.18 15.56 25.21
N VAL A 105 -1.79 14.76 26.09
CA VAL A 105 -3.12 14.18 25.84
C VAL A 105 -4.04 14.50 27.01
N ALA A 106 -4.89 15.52 26.89
CA ALA A 106 -5.91 15.79 27.90
C ALA A 106 -7.27 15.99 27.26
N LYS A 107 -8.30 15.48 27.94
CA LYS A 107 -9.68 15.81 27.63
C LYS A 107 -9.94 17.23 28.11
N ASP A 108 -9.88 18.19 27.19
CA ASP A 108 -10.34 19.55 27.45
C ASP A 108 -11.87 19.62 27.37
N LYS A 109 -12.48 20.63 28.02
CA LYS A 109 -13.91 20.95 27.92
C LYS A 109 -14.27 21.64 26.59
N SER A 110 -13.29 21.84 25.70
CA SER A 110 -13.48 22.32 24.32
C SER A 110 -14.43 21.41 23.51
N PRO A 111 -15.06 21.95 22.44
CA PRO A 111 -15.86 21.16 21.50
C PRO A 111 -15.13 19.87 21.07
N PRO A 112 -15.87 18.79 20.76
CA PRO A 112 -15.28 17.51 20.38
C PRO A 112 -14.41 17.69 19.14
N GLY A 113 -13.08 17.67 19.31
CA GLY A 113 -12.15 17.88 18.20
C GLY A 113 -10.73 18.30 18.55
N CYS A 114 -10.45 18.77 19.76
CA CYS A 114 -9.09 19.20 20.12
C CYS A 114 -8.63 18.59 21.44
N CYS A 115 -7.95 17.45 21.35
CA CYS A 115 -6.96 17.08 22.36
C CYS A 115 -5.78 18.07 22.23
N LYS A 116 -5.10 18.39 23.34
CA LYS A 116 -3.85 19.17 23.31
C LYS A 116 -2.72 18.49 22.50
N LEU A 117 -2.94 17.26 22.01
CA LEU A 117 -1.98 16.55 21.18
C LEU A 117 -2.04 17.03 19.72
N VAL A 118 -1.07 17.91 19.48
CA VAL A 118 -0.23 18.03 18.27
C VAL A 118 -0.85 18.80 17.10
N ALA A 119 -0.02 19.72 16.61
CA ALA A 119 -0.14 20.53 15.40
C ALA A 119 -0.70 19.82 14.15
N LEU A 120 -0.82 18.50 14.17
CA LEU A 120 -1.38 17.66 13.13
C LEU A 120 -2.86 17.95 12.85
N CYS A 121 -3.69 18.21 13.88
CA CYS A 121 -5.11 18.56 13.67
C CYS A 121 -5.30 19.94 13.01
N ARG A 122 -4.34 20.87 13.16
CA ARG A 122 -4.41 22.18 12.49
C ARG A 122 -3.77 22.15 11.11
N ALA A 123 -2.79 21.29 10.88
CA ALA A 123 -2.08 21.16 9.61
C ALA A 123 -2.82 20.28 8.59
N THR A 124 -3.72 19.40 9.05
CA THR A 124 -4.42 18.46 8.17
C THR A 124 -5.93 18.71 8.27
N GLN A 125 -6.61 18.90 7.14
CA GLN A 125 -8.08 18.99 7.06
C GLN A 125 -8.76 17.63 7.35
N LEU A 126 -8.13 16.77 8.16
CA LEU A 126 -8.62 15.43 8.46
C LEU A 126 -9.78 15.51 9.44
N ARG A 127 -10.88 14.87 9.09
CA ARG A 127 -12.02 14.68 9.99
C ARG A 127 -11.65 13.58 10.97
N VAL A 128 -11.62 13.88 12.27
CA VAL A 128 -11.22 12.95 13.33
C VAL A 128 -12.35 12.80 14.35
N VAL A 129 -12.62 11.56 14.75
CA VAL A 129 -13.52 11.20 15.84
C VAL A 129 -12.72 10.57 16.97
N TRP A 130 -12.68 11.27 18.10
CA TRP A 130 -11.98 10.83 19.30
C TRP A 130 -12.87 9.90 20.15
N LYS A 131 -12.35 8.71 20.48
CA LYS A 131 -13.04 7.71 21.30
C LYS A 131 -12.22 7.45 22.56
N TRP A 132 -12.70 8.00 23.66
CA TRP A 132 -12.06 7.89 24.97
C TRP A 132 -12.38 6.56 25.65
N LYS A 133 -11.36 5.79 26.03
CA LYS A 133 -11.46 4.50 26.72
C LYS A 133 -11.03 4.63 28.17
N ARG A 134 -11.86 4.17 29.12
CA ARG A 134 -11.61 4.33 30.56
C ARG A 134 -10.72 3.18 31.04
N ASN A 135 -9.50 3.53 31.47
CA ASN A 135 -8.51 2.57 32.00
C ASN A 135 -8.27 1.35 31.07
N PRO A 136 -8.00 1.55 29.76
CA PRO A 136 -7.73 0.44 28.87
C PRO A 136 -6.36 -0.16 29.19
N GLU A 137 -6.22 -1.46 28.99
CA GLU A 137 -4.90 -2.05 28.83
C GLU A 137 -4.32 -1.58 27.49
N TYR A 138 -3.06 -1.11 27.47
CA TYR A 138 -2.42 -0.65 26.24
C TYR A 138 -2.36 -1.74 25.16
N SER A 139 -2.21 -3.01 25.55
CA SER A 139 -2.22 -4.15 24.63
C SER A 139 -3.59 -4.28 23.93
N ASN A 140 -4.69 -4.07 24.66
CA ASN A 140 -6.04 -4.06 24.09
C ASN A 140 -6.24 -2.87 23.15
N LEU A 141 -5.68 -1.70 23.46
CA LEU A 141 -5.77 -0.55 22.57
C LEU A 141 -5.05 -0.80 21.24
N VAL A 142 -3.88 -1.44 21.27
CA VAL A 142 -3.16 -1.88 20.07
C VAL A 142 -3.94 -2.94 19.31
N PHE A 143 -4.56 -3.89 20.01
CA PHE A 143 -5.41 -4.90 19.40
C PHE A 143 -6.64 -4.29 18.72
N GLU A 144 -7.30 -3.30 19.32
CA GLU A 144 -8.44 -2.60 18.71
C GLU A 144 -8.05 -1.83 17.43
N VAL A 145 -6.79 -1.36 17.32
CA VAL A 145 -6.25 -0.81 16.07
C VAL A 145 -6.04 -1.90 15.03
N ALA A 146 -5.45 -3.03 15.43
CA ALA A 146 -5.23 -4.18 14.54
C ALA A 146 -6.55 -4.77 13.98
N GLN A 147 -7.60 -4.80 14.81
CA GLN A 147 -8.94 -5.26 14.42
C GLN A 147 -9.73 -4.19 13.64
N ASN A 148 -9.09 -3.08 13.24
CA ASN A 148 -9.72 -1.99 12.49
C ASN A 148 -10.93 -1.36 13.20
N ASN A 149 -11.00 -1.46 14.53
CA ASN A 149 -12.00 -0.77 15.34
C ASN A 149 -11.62 0.70 15.54
N PHE A 150 -10.31 0.98 15.60
CA PHE A 150 -9.71 2.29 15.51
C PHE A 150 -8.71 2.34 14.35
N ASP A 151 -8.57 3.52 13.74
CA ASP A 151 -7.59 3.73 12.67
C ASP A 151 -6.22 4.15 13.27
N ALA A 152 -6.23 4.66 14.51
CA ALA A 152 -5.02 4.95 15.28
C ALA A 152 -5.30 4.96 16.79
N ALA A 153 -4.25 4.81 17.58
CA ALA A 153 -4.27 4.99 19.03
C ALA A 153 -3.31 6.10 19.43
N VAL A 154 -3.73 6.95 20.36
CA VAL A 154 -2.95 8.11 20.82
C VAL A 154 -2.91 8.11 22.34
N GLY A 155 -1.71 8.10 22.92
CA GLY A 155 -1.47 8.11 24.36
C GLY A 155 0.00 7.86 24.67
N ASP A 156 0.33 7.70 25.95
CA ASP A 156 1.63 7.27 26.47
C ASP A 156 1.85 5.76 26.30
N VAL A 157 1.71 5.29 25.05
CA VAL A 157 1.86 3.88 24.71
C VAL A 157 3.34 3.49 24.70
N THR A 158 3.77 2.68 25.67
CA THR A 158 5.14 2.18 25.72
C THR A 158 5.42 1.17 24.60
N ILE A 159 6.47 1.44 23.82
CA ILE A 159 7.00 0.53 22.80
C ILE A 159 7.64 -0.66 23.51
N THR A 160 7.09 -1.85 23.29
CA THR A 160 7.61 -3.13 23.83
C THR A 160 7.68 -4.15 22.70
N THR A 161 8.55 -5.15 22.84
CA THR A 161 8.68 -6.25 21.86
C THR A 161 7.35 -6.96 21.64
N ASN A 162 6.61 -7.26 22.72
CA ASN A 162 5.29 -7.86 22.68
C ASN A 162 4.22 -7.02 21.96
N ARG A 163 4.44 -5.74 21.65
CA ARG A 163 3.48 -4.88 20.91
C ARG A 163 3.95 -4.53 19.50
N THR A 164 5.20 -4.82 19.18
CA THR A 164 5.81 -4.56 17.86
C THR A 164 5.99 -5.84 17.05
N SER A 165 5.94 -7.02 17.70
CA SER A 165 6.02 -8.29 17.01
C SER A 165 4.75 -8.60 16.21
N PRO A 166 4.85 -9.08 14.96
CA PRO A 166 3.71 -9.54 14.16
C PRO A 166 2.89 -10.65 14.85
N TRP A 167 3.52 -11.40 15.76
CA TRP A 167 2.94 -12.52 16.50
C TRP A 167 2.25 -12.13 17.81
N ALA A 168 2.21 -10.83 18.13
CA ALA A 168 1.59 -10.30 19.34
C ALA A 168 0.06 -10.49 19.39
N GLN A 169 -0.55 -10.89 18.27
CA GLN A 169 -2.00 -10.84 18.08
C GLN A 169 -2.73 -12.16 18.39
N GLY A 170 -2.10 -13.12 19.05
CA GLY A 170 -2.78 -14.38 19.37
C GLY A 170 -2.03 -15.27 20.35
N LEU A 171 -2.11 -14.96 21.64
CA LEU A 171 -2.01 -15.95 22.70
C LEU A 171 -3.11 -15.65 23.73
N LEU A 172 -4.31 -16.16 23.44
CA LEU A 172 -5.19 -16.75 24.44
C LEU A 172 -5.01 -18.27 24.34
#